data_AF-A0A2Z5YEH2-F1
#
_entry.id   AF-A0A2Z5YEH2-F1
#
_cell.length_a   1.000
_cell.length_b   1.000
_cell.length_c   1.000
_cell.angle_alpha   90.00
_cell.angle_beta   90.00
_cell.angle_gamma   90.00
#
_symmetry.space_group_name_H-M   'P 1'
#
loop_
_entity.id
_entity.type
_entity.pdbx_description
1 polymer ?
#
loop_
_entity_poly.entity_id
_entity_poly.type
_entity_poly.pdbx_seq_one_letter_code
_entity_poly.pdbx_strand_id
1 'polypeptide(L)'
;MPDQPEPPAETPSAPPDPGYDDAGTPTFESVREKIESRYATALGAAELDAETSEGRTVEEQYEQRQRAAAERLAQIRESMREHE
;
A
#
# COMPACT_ATOMS: atom_id res chain seq x y z
N MET A 1 -5.26 -37.99 -56.66
CA MET A 1 -4.98 -36.62 -56.22
C MET A 1 -4.40 -36.73 -54.82
N PRO A 2 -3.15 -36.30 -54.54
CA PRO A 2 -2.63 -36.30 -53.18
C PRO A 2 -3.31 -35.19 -52.36
N ASP A 3 -3.64 -35.50 -51.10
CA ASP A 3 -4.13 -34.56 -50.11
C ASP A 3 -3.13 -33.41 -49.92
N GLN A 4 -3.61 -32.18 -50.11
CA GLN A 4 -2.84 -30.98 -49.79
C GLN A 4 -3.11 -30.63 -48.32
N PRO A 5 -2.08 -30.54 -47.46
CA PRO A 5 -2.29 -30.19 -46.06
C PRO A 5 -2.81 -28.74 -45.99
N GLU A 6 -4.00 -28.56 -45.41
CA GLU A 6 -4.53 -27.22 -45.11
C GLU A 6 -3.58 -26.49 -44.14
N PRO A 7 -3.35 -25.17 -44.34
CA PRO A 7 -2.59 -24.38 -43.40
C PRO A 7 -3.29 -24.38 -42.03
N PRO A 8 -2.55 -24.37 -40.91
CA PRO A 8 -3.16 -24.30 -39.59
C PRO A 8 -4.01 -23.03 -39.51
N ALA A 9 -5.29 -23.21 -39.16
CA ALA A 9 -6.22 -22.13 -38.94
C ALA A 9 -5.63 -21.16 -37.89
N GLU A 10 -5.37 -19.92 -38.30
CA GLU A 10 -5.02 -18.84 -37.38
C GLU A 10 -6.20 -18.64 -36.44
N THR A 11 -6.04 -19.04 -35.18
CA THR A 11 -6.99 -18.69 -34.12
C THR A 11 -7.16 -17.18 -34.10
N PRO A 12 -8.40 -16.63 -34.15
CA PRO A 12 -8.59 -15.20 -34.07
C PRO A 12 -8.03 -14.71 -32.74
N SER A 13 -7.00 -13.85 -32.80
CA SER A 13 -6.43 -13.19 -31.64
C SER A 13 -7.55 -12.49 -30.89
N ALA A 14 -7.66 -12.76 -29.59
CA ALA A 14 -8.59 -12.04 -28.72
C ALA A 14 -8.35 -10.52 -28.88
N PRO A 15 -9.40 -9.68 -28.79
CA PRO A 15 -9.21 -8.24 -28.81
C PRO A 15 -8.20 -7.86 -27.71
N PRO A 16 -7.29 -6.91 -27.99
CA PRO A 16 -6.27 -6.51 -27.02
C PRO A 16 -6.94 -6.11 -25.70
N ASP A 17 -6.38 -6.58 -24.59
CA ASP A 17 -6.80 -6.12 -23.26
C ASP A 17 -6.66 -4.59 -23.24
N PRO A 18 -7.69 -3.81 -22.91
CA PRO A 18 -7.59 -2.35 -22.89
C PRO A 18 -6.46 -1.81 -22.00
N GLY A 19 -5.93 -2.64 -21.09
CA GLY A 19 -4.76 -2.33 -20.28
C GLY A 19 -3.39 -2.57 -20.93
N TYR A 20 -3.30 -3.29 -22.06
CA TYR A 20 -2.03 -3.70 -22.67
C TYR A 20 -2.06 -3.52 -24.20
N ASP A 21 -0.92 -3.16 -24.80
CA ASP A 21 -0.77 -3.12 -26.25
C ASP A 21 -0.58 -4.52 -26.85
N ASP A 22 -0.54 -4.61 -28.19
CA ASP A 22 -0.40 -5.87 -28.93
C ASP A 22 0.93 -6.61 -28.62
N ALA A 23 1.93 -5.90 -28.09
CA ALA A 23 3.20 -6.47 -27.64
C ALA A 23 3.17 -6.93 -26.17
N GLY A 24 2.04 -6.75 -25.48
CA GLY A 24 1.86 -7.08 -24.07
C GLY A 24 2.46 -6.03 -23.12
N THR A 25 2.75 -4.82 -23.60
CA THR A 25 3.24 -3.72 -22.77
C THR A 25 2.05 -2.97 -22.14
N PRO A 26 2.05 -2.67 -20.83
CA PRO A 26 1.00 -1.88 -20.21
C PRO A 26 0.85 -0.51 -20.88
N THR A 27 -0.38 -0.11 -21.15
CA THR A 27 -0.66 1.25 -21.65
C THR A 27 -0.43 2.27 -20.54
N PHE A 28 -0.07 3.50 -20.91
CA PHE A 28 0.14 4.56 -19.93
C PHE A 28 -1.10 4.84 -19.07
N GLU A 29 -2.29 4.84 -19.67
CA GLU A 29 -3.54 5.04 -18.93
C GLU A 29 -3.79 3.92 -17.90
N SER A 30 -3.52 2.66 -18.26
CA SER A 30 -3.67 1.54 -17.31
C SER A 30 -2.76 1.67 -16.10
N VAL A 31 -1.53 2.13 -16.30
CA VAL A 31 -0.56 2.33 -15.22
C VAL A 31 -0.97 3.51 -14.36
N ARG A 32 -1.43 4.60 -14.97
CA ARG A 32 -1.95 5.77 -14.25
C ARG A 32 -3.13 5.38 -13.37
N GLU A 33 -4.17 4.77 -13.94
CA GLU A 33 -5.36 4.35 -13.21
C GLU A 33 -5.01 3.42 -12.05
N LYS A 34 -4.09 2.47 -12.27
CA LYS A 34 -3.61 1.56 -11.22
C LYS A 34 -2.88 2.29 -10.09
N ILE A 35 -2.08 3.31 -10.40
CA ILE A 35 -1.40 4.12 -9.38
C ILE A 35 -2.42 4.95 -8.59
N GLU A 36 -3.33 5.63 -9.27
CA GLU A 36 -4.37 6.46 -8.65
C GLU A 36 -5.28 5.62 -7.75
N SER A 37 -5.73 4.46 -8.22
CA SER A 37 -6.52 3.51 -7.43
C SER A 37 -5.78 3.06 -6.17
N ARG A 38 -4.51 2.63 -6.29
CA ARG A 38 -3.71 2.21 -5.13
C ARG A 38 -3.46 3.34 -4.14
N TYR A 39 -3.22 4.55 -4.65
CA TYR A 39 -3.02 5.72 -3.81
C TYR A 39 -4.29 6.06 -3.02
N ALA A 40 -5.44 6.11 -3.69
CA ALA A 40 -6.73 6.36 -3.03
C ALA A 40 -7.07 5.29 -1.98
N THR A 41 -6.82 4.01 -2.28
CA THR A 41 -7.01 2.93 -1.30
C THR A 41 -6.06 3.06 -0.12
N ALA A 42 -4.77 3.35 -0.34
CA ALA A 42 -3.81 3.50 0.73
C ALA A 42 -4.17 4.65 1.68
N LEU A 43 -4.69 5.76 1.14
CA LEU A 43 -5.13 6.89 1.93
C LEU A 43 -6.29 6.52 2.89
N GLY A 44 -7.31 5.80 2.40
CA GLY A 44 -8.43 5.36 3.24
C GLY A 44 -8.10 4.18 4.16
N ALA A 45 -7.20 3.29 3.74
CA ALA A 45 -6.79 2.14 4.55
C ALA A 45 -6.08 2.56 5.83
N ALA A 46 -5.26 3.61 5.80
CA ALA A 46 -4.57 4.13 6.98
C ALA A 46 -5.56 4.60 8.08
N GLU A 47 -6.66 5.24 7.67
CA GLU A 47 -7.71 5.68 8.60
C GLU A 47 -8.42 4.46 9.22
N LEU A 48 -8.80 3.48 8.39
CA LEU A 48 -9.46 2.26 8.87
C LEU A 48 -8.55 1.42 9.79
N ASP A 49 -7.27 1.28 9.44
CA ASP A 49 -6.28 0.57 10.22
C ASP A 49 -6.09 1.21 11.60
N ALA A 50 -6.09 2.55 11.69
CA ALA A 50 -6.03 3.28 12.95
C ALA A 50 -7.28 3.07 13.82
N GLU A 51 -8.46 2.91 13.22
CA GLU A 51 -9.73 2.69 13.94
C GLU A 51 -9.90 1.25 14.47
N THR A 52 -9.10 0.30 13.96
CA THR A 52 -9.08 -1.07 14.47
C THR A 52 -8.73 -1.13 15.96
N SER A 53 -9.17 -2.18 16.65
CA SER A 53 -8.82 -2.40 18.06
C SER A 53 -7.31 -2.56 18.28
N GLU A 54 -6.62 -3.18 17.32
CA GLU A 54 -5.17 -3.36 17.34
C GLU A 54 -4.45 -2.01 17.14
N GLY A 55 -4.89 -1.21 16.17
CA GLY A 55 -4.38 0.14 15.91
C GLY A 55 -4.49 1.04 17.15
N ARG A 56 -5.66 1.08 17.79
CA ARG A 56 -5.87 1.80 19.05
C ARG A 56 -4.96 1.32 20.18
N THR A 57 -4.75 0.02 20.29
CA THR A 57 -3.87 -0.56 21.32
C THR A 57 -2.40 -0.17 21.11
N VAL A 58 -1.92 -0.14 19.87
CA VAL A 58 -0.55 0.30 19.55
C VAL A 58 -0.35 1.78 19.88
N GLU A 59 -1.33 2.62 19.54
CA GLU A 59 -1.30 4.05 19.85
C GLU A 59 -1.28 4.28 21.38
N GLU A 60 -2.15 3.60 22.13
CA GLU A 60 -2.17 3.67 23.59
C GLU A 60 -0.85 3.23 24.22
N GLN A 61 -0.20 2.19 23.70
CA GLN A 61 1.13 1.77 24.17
C GLN A 61 2.21 2.80 23.86
N TYR A 62 2.14 3.42 22.68
CA TYR A 62 3.06 4.49 22.30
C TYR A 62 2.89 5.71 23.23
N GLU A 63 1.67 6.17 23.45
CA GLU A 63 1.38 7.27 24.37
C GLU A 63 1.85 6.98 25.80
N GLN A 64 1.60 5.77 26.31
CA GLN A 64 2.06 5.37 27.65
C GLN A 64 3.58 5.45 27.77
N ARG A 65 4.32 4.99 26.75
CA ARG A 65 5.80 5.11 26.73
C ARG A 65 6.24 6.56 26.72
N GLN A 66 5.57 7.43 25.96
CA GLN A 66 5.89 8.85 25.89
C GLN A 66 5.62 9.57 27.21
N ARG A 67 4.50 9.26 27.88
CA ARG A 67 4.18 9.80 29.21
C ARG A 67 5.21 9.35 30.24
N ALA A 68 5.54 8.06 30.28
CA ALA A 68 6.55 7.53 31.20
C ALA A 68 7.94 8.16 30.97
N ALA A 69 8.32 8.37 29.71
CA ALA A 69 9.56 9.08 29.37
C ALA A 69 9.54 10.54 29.84
N ALA A 70 8.42 11.24 29.62
CA ALA A 70 8.25 12.63 30.06
C ALA A 70 8.29 12.77 31.59
N GLU A 71 7.62 11.89 32.32
CA GLU A 71 7.65 11.83 33.79
C GLU A 71 9.07 11.57 34.30
N ARG A 72 9.79 10.62 33.69
CA ARG A 72 11.17 10.33 34.08
C ARG A 72 12.08 11.53 33.86
N LEU A 73 11.93 12.24 32.74
CA LEU A 73 12.67 13.47 32.47
C LEU A 73 12.32 14.59 33.46
N ALA A 74 11.05 14.71 33.86
CA ALA A 74 10.63 15.67 34.87
C ALA A 74 11.29 15.39 36.22
N GLN A 75 11.29 14.13 36.66
CA GLN A 75 11.93 13.70 37.90
C GLN A 75 13.45 13.98 37.90
N ILE A 76 14.13 13.73 36.77
CA ILE A 76 15.56 14.06 36.63
C ILE A 76 15.79 15.57 36.81
N ARG A 77 14.99 16.41 36.14
CA ARG A 77 15.11 17.87 36.26
C ARG A 77 14.87 18.36 37.67
N GLU A 78 13.90 17.77 38.39
CA GLU A 78 13.64 18.08 39.79
C GLU A 78 14.82 17.71 40.67
N SER A 79 15.35 16.49 40.53
CA SER A 79 16.52 16.02 41.31
C SER A 79 17.78 16.88 41.12
N MET A 80 17.92 17.51 39.94
CA MET A 80 19.01 18.44 39.66
C MET A 80 18.82 19.80 40.34
N ARG A 81 17.58 20.27 40.51
CA ARG A 81 17.29 21.53 41.22
C ARG A 81 17.38 21.37 42.74
N GLU A 82 17.01 20.20 43.27
CA GLU A 82 17.09 19.91 44.71
C GLU A 82 18.53 19.77 45.21
N HIS A 83 19.48 19.43 44.33
CA HIS A 83 20.91 19.31 44.64
C HIS A 83 21.70 20.63 44.48
N GLU A 84 21.02 21.75 44.24
CA GLU A 84 21.59 23.09 44.14
C GLU A 84 21.36 23.89 45.43
#